data_AF-A0A2D4J5H1-F1
#
_entry.id   AF-A0A2D4J5H1-F1
#
_cell.length_a   1.000
_cell.length_b   1.000
_cell.length_c   1.000
_cell.angle_alpha   90.00
_cell.angle_beta   90.00
_cell.angle_gamma   90.00
#
_symmetry.space_group_name_H-M   'P 1'
#
loop_
_entity.id
_entity.type
_entity.pdbx_description
1 polymer ?
#
loop_
_entity_poly.entity_id
_entity_poly.type
_entity_poly.pdbx_seq_one_letter_code
_entity_poly.pdbx_strand_id
1 'polypeptide(L)'
;QQREIKASVYYKVDDPMYETQISRMLELPRLYRDIYDKIFQFPEETQCNHGASDELGSVMNLSKKIRDFLLKNKIQSFYMQELETVEDLVSLVKRDELGTTAEQTDSKAGPCSRQIRKSFMEAIKLLQKDGVVFQKSKTSKNMYYVTEQDTELHKVTLEVIRADCKRPKCK
;
A
#
# COMPACT_ATOMS: atom_id res chain seq x y z
N GLN A 1 11.66 -33.04 -22.44
CA GLN A 1 12.75 -32.90 -21.45
C GLN A 1 12.46 -33.87 -20.31
N GLN A 2 13.37 -34.77 -19.98
CA GLN A 2 13.17 -35.80 -18.96
C GLN A 2 13.74 -35.31 -17.61
N ARG A 3 12.97 -35.46 -16.52
CA ARG A 3 13.42 -35.11 -15.18
C ARG A 3 14.09 -36.33 -14.54
N GLU A 4 15.23 -36.11 -13.90
CA GLU A 4 16.00 -37.14 -13.19
C GLU A 4 16.27 -36.70 -11.75
N ILE A 5 16.41 -37.66 -10.84
CA ILE A 5 16.73 -37.42 -9.43
C ILE A 5 18.17 -37.89 -9.19
N LYS A 6 19.03 -36.99 -8.70
CA LYS A 6 20.39 -37.33 -8.28
C LYS A 6 20.42 -37.52 -6.76
N ALA A 7 20.60 -38.76 -6.32
CA ALA A 7 20.67 -39.09 -4.90
C ALA A 7 22.09 -38.86 -4.36
N SER A 8 22.20 -38.17 -3.22
CA SER A 8 23.42 -38.14 -2.41
C SER A 8 23.48 -39.29 -1.40
N VAL A 9 22.33 -39.86 -1.01
CA VAL A 9 22.19 -40.96 -0.05
C VAL A 9 21.06 -41.89 -0.52
N TYR A 10 21.27 -43.20 -0.44
CA TYR A 10 20.25 -44.22 -0.68
C TYR A 10 20.56 -45.51 0.09
N TYR A 11 19.52 -46.28 0.42
CA TYR A 11 19.63 -47.63 0.98
C TYR A 11 18.34 -48.41 0.72
N LYS A 12 18.41 -49.74 0.89
CA LYS A 12 17.25 -50.62 0.77
C LYS A 12 16.40 -50.52 2.04
N VAL A 13 15.10 -50.27 1.88
CA VAL A 13 14.14 -50.30 2.99
C VAL A 13 13.52 -51.69 3.06
N ASP A 14 13.66 -52.37 4.20
CA ASP A 14 13.01 -53.65 4.46
C ASP A 14 11.65 -53.40 5.15
N ASP A 15 10.57 -53.40 4.36
CA ASP A 15 9.20 -53.11 4.82
C ASP A 15 8.23 -54.25 4.44
N PRO A 16 8.40 -55.47 4.99
CA PRO A 16 7.65 -56.65 4.56
C PRO A 16 6.14 -56.55 4.84
N MET A 17 5.74 -55.74 5.82
CA MET A 17 4.35 -55.52 6.22
C MET A 17 3.77 -54.21 5.67
N TYR A 18 4.49 -53.50 4.80
CA TYR A 18 4.11 -52.20 4.23
C TYR A 18 3.85 -51.11 5.29
N GLU A 19 4.30 -51.29 6.52
CA GLU A 19 4.05 -50.32 7.60
C GLU A 19 4.70 -48.97 7.30
N THR A 20 5.92 -48.99 6.75
CA THR A 20 6.63 -47.76 6.38
C THR A 20 5.94 -47.06 5.22
N GLN A 21 5.56 -47.81 4.18
CA GLN A 21 4.87 -47.29 3.01
C GLN A 21 3.50 -46.68 3.38
N ILE A 22 2.70 -47.40 4.18
CA ILE A 22 1.38 -46.94 4.63
C ILE A 22 1.51 -45.69 5.50
N SER A 23 2.44 -45.70 6.46
CA SER A 23 2.69 -44.54 7.33
C SER A 23 3.05 -43.30 6.51
N ARG A 24 3.92 -43.46 5.50
CA ARG A 24 4.30 -42.35 4.61
C ARG A 24 3.11 -41.82 3.81
N MET A 25 2.22 -42.69 3.32
CA MET A 25 1.02 -42.27 2.58
C MET A 25 0.03 -41.49 3.46
N LEU A 26 -0.06 -41.78 4.75
CA LEU A 26 -0.93 -41.06 5.69
C LEU A 26 -0.30 -39.74 6.16
N GLU A 27 1.02 -39.70 6.27
CA GLU A 27 1.79 -38.51 6.66
C GLU A 27 1.81 -37.46 5.55
N LEU A 28 2.05 -37.87 4.29
CA LEU A 28 2.29 -36.96 3.17
C LEU A 28 1.19 -35.88 3.02
N PRO A 29 -0.12 -36.20 3.01
CA PRO A 29 -1.16 -35.19 2.87
C PRO A 29 -1.18 -34.17 4.01
N ARG A 30 -0.83 -34.61 5.23
CA ARG A 30 -0.71 -33.71 6.38
C ARG A 30 0.48 -32.78 6.20
N LEU A 31 1.62 -33.33 5.79
CA LEU A 31 2.84 -32.56 5.55
C LEU A 31 2.66 -31.47 4.48
N TYR A 32 1.94 -31.80 3.39
CA TYR A 32 1.59 -30.81 2.38
C TYR A 32 0.69 -29.72 2.94
N ARG A 33 -0.46 -30.08 3.51
CA ARG A 33 -1.41 -29.10 4.05
C ARG A 33 -0.80 -28.22 5.16
N ASP A 34 0.01 -28.83 6.01
CA ASP A 34 0.44 -28.19 7.26
C ASP A 34 1.79 -27.47 7.10
N ILE A 35 2.57 -27.77 6.04
CA ILE A 35 3.90 -27.19 5.79
C ILE A 35 4.08 -26.75 4.34
N TYR A 36 4.04 -27.64 3.35
CA TYR A 36 4.49 -27.30 1.98
C TYR A 36 3.52 -26.41 1.18
N ASP A 37 2.22 -26.57 1.40
CA ASP A 37 1.18 -25.74 0.78
C ASP A 37 0.98 -24.44 1.56
N LYS A 38 1.53 -24.34 2.77
CA LYS A 38 1.56 -23.08 3.50
C LYS A 38 2.61 -22.18 2.89
N ILE A 39 2.20 -20.93 2.67
CA ILE A 39 3.14 -19.87 2.33
C ILE A 39 4.07 -19.71 3.54
N PHE A 40 5.37 -19.73 3.29
CA PHE A 40 6.37 -19.47 4.33
C PHE A 40 6.16 -18.06 4.85
N GLN A 41 5.75 -17.96 6.12
CA GLN A 41 5.53 -16.69 6.80
C GLN A 41 6.77 -16.36 7.63
N PHE A 42 7.43 -15.23 7.36
CA PHE A 42 8.46 -14.72 8.26
C PHE A 42 7.80 -14.36 9.62
N PRO A 43 8.52 -14.37 10.76
CA PRO A 43 7.94 -13.97 12.06
C PRO A 43 7.38 -12.54 12.08
N GLU A 44 7.80 -11.69 11.15
CA GLU A 44 7.19 -10.38 10.88
C GLU A 44 5.78 -10.50 10.27
N GLU A 45 5.45 -11.63 9.64
CA GLU A 45 4.24 -11.87 8.86
C GLU A 45 3.09 -12.54 9.60
N THR A 46 3.27 -13.00 10.84
CA THR A 46 2.11 -13.32 11.69
C THR A 46 1.34 -12.07 12.16
N GLN A 47 1.86 -10.87 11.86
CA GLN A 47 1.13 -9.60 11.85
C GLN A 47 0.94 -9.01 10.43
N CYS A 48 1.54 -9.60 9.38
CA CYS A 48 1.50 -9.05 8.03
C CYS A 48 0.71 -9.93 7.04
N ASN A 49 -0.52 -9.50 6.79
CA ASN A 49 -1.05 -9.44 5.42
C ASN A 49 -0.50 -8.18 4.68
N HIS A 50 0.74 -7.79 4.95
CA HIS A 50 1.27 -6.45 4.71
C HIS A 50 2.79 -6.52 4.42
N GLY A 51 3.19 -7.05 3.27
CA GLY A 51 4.60 -7.06 2.86
C GLY A 51 4.87 -6.14 1.66
N ALA A 52 4.14 -6.35 0.56
CA ALA A 52 4.11 -5.40 -0.58
C ALA A 52 2.84 -4.52 -0.57
N SER A 53 1.84 -4.92 0.22
CA SER A 53 0.63 -4.15 0.48
C SER A 53 0.80 -3.18 1.65
N ASP A 54 1.91 -3.19 2.40
CA ASP A 54 2.08 -2.34 3.58
C ASP A 54 2.53 -0.93 3.24
N GLU A 55 3.58 -0.75 2.43
CA GLU A 55 3.95 0.61 1.97
C GLU A 55 2.80 1.21 1.14
N LEU A 56 2.17 0.43 0.26
CA LEU A 56 1.00 0.87 -0.50
C LEU A 56 -0.23 1.07 0.40
N GLY A 57 -0.42 0.25 1.42
CA GLY A 57 -1.54 0.29 2.37
C GLY A 57 -1.43 1.48 3.32
N SER A 58 -0.22 1.75 3.80
CA SER A 58 0.22 2.91 4.57
C SER A 58 0.02 4.20 3.76
N VAL A 59 0.47 4.22 2.50
CA VAL A 59 0.23 5.36 1.58
C VAL A 59 -1.27 5.53 1.27
N MET A 60 -2.02 4.45 1.07
CA MET A 60 -3.48 4.50 0.87
C MET A 60 -4.25 4.94 2.13
N ASN A 61 -3.78 4.56 3.31
CA ASN A 61 -4.36 5.00 4.57
C ASN A 61 -4.06 6.48 4.81
N LEU A 62 -2.80 6.89 4.58
CA LEU A 62 -2.39 8.29 4.63
C LEU A 62 -3.19 9.14 3.63
N SER A 63 -3.39 8.68 2.39
CA SER A 63 -4.17 9.42 1.39
C SER A 63 -5.64 9.58 1.81
N LYS A 64 -6.27 8.54 2.36
CA LYS A 64 -7.62 8.63 2.94
C LYS A 64 -7.68 9.63 4.08
N LYS A 65 -6.71 9.60 5.00
CA LYS A 65 -6.66 10.53 6.14
C LYS A 65 -6.41 11.97 5.71
N ILE A 66 -5.56 12.20 4.70
CA ILE A 66 -5.38 13.51 4.09
C ILE A 66 -6.70 13.97 3.45
N ARG A 67 -7.38 13.12 2.70
CA ARG A 67 -8.69 13.46 2.10
C ARG A 67 -9.70 13.87 3.19
N ASP A 68 -9.87 13.06 4.22
CA ASP A 68 -10.79 13.35 5.32
C ASP A 68 -10.44 14.68 6.01
N PHE A 69 -9.15 14.94 6.23
CA PHE A 69 -8.66 16.20 6.79
C PHE A 69 -9.01 17.40 5.90
N LEU A 70 -8.78 17.32 4.59
CA LEU A 70 -9.08 18.39 3.64
C LEU A 70 -10.59 18.71 3.62
N LEU A 71 -11.43 17.69 3.61
CA LEU A 71 -12.89 17.84 3.58
C LEU A 71 -13.44 18.38 4.90
N LYS A 72 -13.01 17.80 6.04
CA LYS A 72 -13.46 18.22 7.37
C LYS A 72 -13.13 19.69 7.66
N ASN A 73 -11.96 20.14 7.21
CA ASN A 73 -11.51 21.52 7.42
C ASN A 73 -11.87 22.48 6.28
N LYS A 74 -12.56 21.99 5.23
CA LYS A 74 -12.95 22.79 4.05
C LYS A 74 -11.76 23.52 3.41
N ILE A 75 -10.63 22.85 3.31
CA ILE A 75 -9.39 23.42 2.75
C ILE A 75 -9.57 23.57 1.24
N GLN A 76 -9.41 24.78 0.72
CA GLN A 76 -9.54 25.05 -0.72
C GLN A 76 -8.25 24.74 -1.49
N SER A 77 -7.11 25.11 -0.90
CA SER A 77 -5.79 24.87 -1.47
C SER A 77 -4.77 24.68 -0.36
N PHE A 78 -3.70 23.94 -0.63
CA PHE A 78 -2.65 23.68 0.34
C PHE A 78 -1.29 23.45 -0.34
N TYR A 79 -0.24 23.65 0.43
CA TYR A 79 1.10 23.18 0.14
C TYR A 79 1.35 21.85 0.85
N MET A 80 2.14 20.96 0.23
CA MET A 80 2.51 19.68 0.85
C MET A 80 3.16 19.87 2.22
N GLN A 81 4.01 20.90 2.38
CA GLN A 81 4.68 21.22 3.64
C GLN A 81 3.70 21.57 4.77
N GLU A 82 2.52 22.12 4.46
CA GLU A 82 1.51 22.40 5.47
C GLU A 82 0.96 21.10 6.05
N LEU A 83 0.77 20.07 5.22
CA LEU A 83 0.36 18.74 5.68
C LEU A 83 1.46 18.04 6.50
N GLU A 84 2.74 18.28 6.18
CA GLU A 84 3.88 17.78 6.96
C GLU A 84 3.98 18.42 8.37
N THR A 85 3.25 19.51 8.65
CA THR A 85 3.17 20.10 10.01
C THR A 85 2.06 19.50 10.87
N VAL A 86 1.15 18.71 10.29
CA VAL A 86 0.01 18.15 11.02
C VAL A 86 0.45 16.87 11.74
N GLU A 87 0.58 16.95 13.07
CA GLU A 87 1.07 15.86 13.91
C GLU A 87 0.30 14.55 13.69
N ASP A 88 -1.03 14.61 13.61
CA ASP A 88 -1.88 13.43 13.36
C ASP A 88 -1.49 12.71 12.06
N LEU A 89 -1.25 13.46 10.98
CA LEU A 89 -0.88 12.89 9.67
C LEU A 89 0.55 12.36 9.69
N VAL A 90 1.47 13.09 10.32
CA VAL A 90 2.87 12.68 10.45
C VAL A 90 2.99 11.41 11.31
N SER A 91 2.21 11.30 12.39
CA SER A 91 2.22 10.16 13.31
C SER A 91 1.89 8.82 12.62
N LEU A 92 1.09 8.86 11.55
CA LEU A 92 0.77 7.69 10.73
C LEU A 92 2.00 7.16 10.01
N VAL A 93 2.87 8.06 9.53
CA VAL A 93 4.13 7.68 8.87
C VAL A 93 5.17 7.21 9.88
N LYS A 94 5.20 7.78 11.09
CA LYS A 94 6.17 7.38 12.14
C LYS A 94 5.91 6.01 12.74
N ARG A 95 4.66 5.55 12.74
CA ARG A 95 4.27 4.26 13.32
C ARG A 95 4.75 3.08 12.47
N ASP A 96 4.95 3.30 11.19
CA ASP A 96 5.37 2.32 10.19
C ASP A 96 6.83 1.85 10.41
N GLU A 97 7.68 2.68 11.01
CA GLU A 97 9.12 2.38 11.16
C GLU A 97 9.49 1.70 12.49
N LEU A 98 8.64 1.77 13.52
CA LEU A 98 8.95 1.20 14.84
C LEU A 98 8.80 -0.32 14.92
N GLY A 99 8.45 -0.99 13.81
CA GLY A 99 8.29 -2.44 13.72
C GLY A 99 9.57 -3.22 13.44
N THR A 100 10.66 -2.56 13.04
CA THR A 100 11.92 -3.25 12.69
C THR A 100 12.91 -3.28 13.84
N THR A 101 13.15 -4.50 14.35
CA THR A 101 14.34 -4.95 15.11
C THR A 101 14.40 -4.63 16.62
N ALA A 102 14.11 -5.65 17.43
CA ALA A 102 14.75 -5.82 18.72
C ALA A 102 16.25 -6.16 18.50
N GLU A 103 17.11 -5.56 19.33
CA GLU A 103 18.58 -5.60 19.29
C GLU A 103 19.26 -4.60 18.34
N GLN A 104 19.24 -3.32 18.72
CA GLN A 104 20.48 -2.53 18.80
C GLN A 104 20.30 -1.29 19.68
N THR A 105 21.33 -1.06 20.46
CA THR A 105 21.57 -0.01 21.47
C THR A 105 21.06 1.38 21.11
N ASP A 106 20.40 2.03 22.08
CA ASP A 106 20.27 3.48 22.30
C ASP A 106 20.54 4.39 21.09
N SER A 107 19.54 4.56 20.24
CA SER A 107 19.40 5.73 19.38
C SER A 107 17.93 5.94 19.05
N LYS A 108 17.27 6.90 19.71
CA LYS A 108 15.97 7.45 19.30
C LYS A 108 16.13 8.17 17.95
N ALA A 109 16.22 7.43 16.85
CA ALA A 109 16.16 8.02 15.52
C ALA A 109 14.72 7.88 15.01
N GLY A 110 13.93 8.94 15.15
CA GLY A 110 12.64 9.04 14.47
C GLY A 110 12.81 9.05 12.95
N PRO A 111 11.72 8.92 12.18
CA PRO A 111 11.77 8.86 10.73
C PRO A 111 12.56 10.01 10.12
N CYS A 112 13.42 9.65 9.16
CA CYS A 112 14.18 10.62 8.41
C CYS A 112 13.18 11.53 7.66
N SER A 113 13.35 12.84 7.74
CA SER A 113 12.46 13.83 7.07
C SER A 113 12.25 13.57 5.58
N ARG A 114 13.20 12.89 4.92
CA ARG A 114 13.10 12.45 3.53
C ARG A 114 12.02 11.40 3.29
N GLN A 115 11.84 10.48 4.24
CA GLN A 115 10.87 9.38 4.13
C GLN A 115 9.45 9.90 4.30
N ILE A 116 9.23 10.76 5.30
CA ILE A 116 7.96 11.48 5.49
C ILE A 116 7.57 12.20 4.20
N ARG A 117 8.49 12.98 3.64
CA ARG A 117 8.26 13.71 2.39
C ARG A 117 7.92 12.79 1.22
N LYS A 118 8.56 11.61 1.13
CA LYS A 118 8.26 10.61 0.09
C LYS A 118 6.83 10.06 0.25
N SER A 119 6.44 9.66 1.45
CA SER A 119 5.10 9.12 1.73
C SER A 119 3.99 10.13 1.45
N PHE A 120 4.17 11.39 1.87
CA PHE A 120 3.20 12.46 1.57
C PHE A 120 3.11 12.74 0.07
N MET A 121 4.25 12.76 -0.64
CA MET A 121 4.25 12.93 -2.10
C MET A 121 3.48 11.79 -2.80
N GLU A 122 3.68 10.54 -2.39
CA GLU A 122 2.97 9.39 -2.98
C GLU A 122 1.48 9.40 -2.66
N ALA A 123 1.10 9.72 -1.42
CA ALA A 123 -0.29 9.84 -1.01
C ALA A 123 -1.02 10.95 -1.79
N ILE A 124 -0.38 12.11 -2.00
CA ILE A 124 -0.95 13.20 -2.78
C ILE A 124 -1.06 12.82 -4.26
N LYS A 125 -0.08 12.10 -4.83
CA LYS A 125 -0.19 11.57 -6.21
C LYS A 125 -1.39 10.64 -6.37
N LEU A 126 -1.70 9.82 -5.36
CA LEU A 126 -2.90 8.98 -5.37
C LEU A 126 -4.17 9.84 -5.38
N LEU A 127 -4.24 10.87 -4.54
CA LEU A 127 -5.38 11.80 -4.52
C LEU A 127 -5.55 12.57 -5.85
N GLN A 128 -4.46 12.87 -6.54
CA GLN A 128 -4.52 13.47 -7.89
C GLN A 128 -5.09 12.48 -8.91
N LYS A 129 -4.66 11.22 -8.86
CA LYS A 129 -5.17 10.17 -9.74
C LYS A 129 -6.67 9.93 -9.53
N ASP A 130 -7.13 10.02 -8.30
CA ASP A 130 -8.55 9.87 -7.92
C ASP A 130 -9.39 11.13 -8.22
N GLY A 131 -8.79 12.22 -8.68
CA GLY A 131 -9.48 13.48 -8.99
C GLY A 131 -9.91 14.30 -7.77
N VAL A 132 -9.44 13.95 -6.57
CA VAL A 132 -9.75 14.67 -5.33
C VAL A 132 -9.03 16.02 -5.27
N VAL A 133 -7.79 16.07 -5.78
CA VAL A 133 -6.98 17.28 -5.83
C VAL A 133 -6.35 17.47 -7.20
N PHE A 134 -6.05 18.71 -7.58
CA PHE A 134 -5.43 19.04 -8.86
C PHE A 134 -4.41 20.19 -8.72
N GLN A 135 -3.61 20.40 -9.76
CA GLN A 135 -2.67 21.52 -9.87
C GLN A 135 -3.02 22.36 -11.09
N LYS A 136 -3.11 23.69 -10.93
CA LYS A 136 -3.44 24.62 -12.03
C LYS A 136 -2.30 24.76 -13.04
N SER A 137 -1.04 24.64 -12.59
CA SER A 137 0.14 24.66 -13.46
C SER A 137 1.18 23.67 -12.97
N LYS A 138 1.94 23.09 -13.89
CA LYS A 138 3.12 22.27 -13.56
C LYS A 138 4.26 23.10 -12.96
N THR A 139 4.22 24.43 -13.08
CA THR A 139 5.24 25.36 -12.55
C THR A 139 4.94 25.91 -11.16
N SER A 140 3.69 25.81 -10.67
CA SER A 140 3.38 26.21 -9.29
C SER A 140 3.96 25.17 -8.34
N LYS A 141 5.11 25.48 -7.73
CA LYS A 141 5.82 24.65 -6.75
C LYS A 141 4.85 24.10 -5.70
N ASN A 142 4.46 22.83 -5.86
CA ASN A 142 3.79 22.01 -4.84
C ASN A 142 2.50 22.60 -4.23
N MET A 143 1.79 23.47 -4.96
CA MET A 143 0.49 23.99 -4.53
C MET A 143 -0.62 23.15 -5.17
N TYR A 144 -1.51 22.62 -4.34
CA TYR A 144 -2.61 21.75 -4.73
C TYR A 144 -3.95 22.41 -4.40
N TYR A 145 -4.96 22.16 -5.23
CA TYR A 145 -6.33 22.65 -5.08
C TYR A 145 -7.27 21.46 -4.89
N VAL A 146 -8.27 21.61 -4.01
CA VAL A 146 -9.24 20.55 -3.71
C VAL A 146 -10.45 20.71 -4.62
N THR A 147 -10.73 19.70 -5.45
CA THR A 147 -11.79 19.73 -6.47
C THR A 147 -13.14 20.08 -5.86
N GLU A 148 -13.49 19.45 -4.73
CA GLU A 148 -14.80 19.64 -4.07
C GLU A 148 -15.05 21.06 -3.56
N GLN A 149 -13.99 21.83 -3.24
CA GLN A 149 -14.11 23.20 -2.73
C GLN A 149 -14.01 24.27 -3.83
N ASP A 150 -13.66 23.90 -5.07
CA ASP A 150 -13.50 24.85 -6.17
C ASP A 150 -14.85 25.14 -6.86
N THR A 151 -15.57 26.14 -6.33
CA THR A 151 -16.87 26.56 -6.87
C THR A 151 -16.78 27.16 -8.27
N GLU A 152 -15.63 27.72 -8.66
CA GLU A 152 -15.42 28.26 -10.00
C GLU A 152 -15.31 27.14 -11.02
N LEU A 153 -14.53 26.10 -10.70
CA LEU A 153 -14.42 24.88 -11.50
C LEU A 153 -15.80 24.25 -11.71
N HIS A 154 -16.63 24.17 -10.66
CA HIS A 154 -17.99 23.65 -10.78
C HIS A 154 -18.88 24.50 -11.69
N LYS A 155 -18.81 25.84 -11.60
CA LYS A 155 -19.58 26.74 -12.46
C LYS A 155 -19.20 26.59 -13.93
N VAL A 156 -17.90 26.61 -14.23
CA VAL A 156 -17.39 26.46 -15.60
C VAL A 156 -17.78 25.10 -16.18
N THR A 157 -17.66 24.02 -15.39
CA THR A 157 -18.05 22.68 -15.83
C THR A 157 -19.55 22.62 -16.16
N LEU A 158 -20.41 23.22 -15.34
CA LEU A 158 -21.84 23.31 -15.60
C LEU A 158 -22.15 24.10 -16.88
N GLU A 159 -21.45 25.21 -17.12
CA GLU A 159 -21.63 26.01 -18.34
C GLU A 159 -21.23 25.25 -19.59
N VAL A 160 -20.11 24.52 -19.56
CA VAL A 160 -19.66 23.67 -20.68
C VAL A 160 -20.69 22.59 -20.99
N ILE A 161 -21.20 21.88 -19.98
CA ILE A 161 -22.23 20.84 -20.16
C ILE A 161 -23.51 21.45 -20.73
N ARG A 162 -23.97 22.59 -20.21
CA ARG A 162 -25.16 23.29 -20.75
C ARG A 162 -24.97 23.73 -22.19
N ALA A 163 -23.79 24.20 -22.55
CA ALA A 163 -23.47 24.60 -23.92
C ALA A 163 -23.45 23.38 -24.86
N ASP A 164 -22.92 22.24 -24.41
CA ASP A 164 -22.86 21.01 -25.19
C ASP A 164 -24.24 20.39 -25.43
N CYS A 165 -25.11 20.38 -24.41
CA CYS A 165 -26.51 19.94 -24.56
C CYS A 165 -27.34 20.79 -25.53
N LYS A 166 -26.91 22.01 -25.85
CA LYS A 166 -27.55 22.88 -26.86
C LYS A 166 -27.04 22.62 -28.27
N ARG A 167 -25.95 21.87 -28.45
CA ARG A 167 -25.42 21.56 -29.78
C ARG A 167 -26.35 20.54 -30.47
N PRO A 168 -26.64 20.73 -31.76
CA PRO A 168 -27.41 19.73 -32.50
C PRO A 168 -26.66 18.41 -32.49
N LYS A 169 -27.32 17.33 -32.06
CA LYS A 169 -26.78 15.98 -32.21
C LYS A 169 -26.66 15.71 -33.70
N CYS A 170 -25.44 15.58 -34.21
CA CYS A 170 -25.21 15.17 -35.58
C CYS A 170 -25.87 13.79 -35.77
N LYS A 171 -26.76 13.68 -36.76
CA LYS A 171 -27.39 12.41 -37.16
C LYS A 171 -26.39 11.54 -37.89
#